data_AF-A0A6G4RBK1-F1
#
_entry.id   AF-A0A6G4RBK1-F1
#
_cell.length_a   1.000
_cell.length_b   1.000
_cell.length_c   1.000
_cell.angle_alpha   90.00
_cell.angle_beta   90.00
_cell.angle_gamma   90.00
#
_symmetry.space_group_name_H-M   'P 1'
#
loop_
_entity.id
_entity.type
_entity.pdbx_description
1 polymer ?
#
loop_
_entity_poly.entity_id
_entity_poly.type
_entity_poly.pdbx_seq_one_letter_code
_entity_poly.pdbx_strand_id
1 'polypeptide(L)'
;MTDTSWTVHTDTSGSIDVPGAVGGSYPSFGVGDSISITFLADEITDAEFETLHEFVRYANDGTSETGIDIRGKPYYHESTHPQSDFTSQLVRLEPGGSLEEIDSWWCVIEGATLTTNTVGVNRQIELDCFVLAEYDDYSDRKYVESEFEAGL
;
A
#
# COMPACT_ATOMS: atom_id res chain seq x y z
N MET A 1 10.58 -21.86 -5.42
CA MET A 1 10.50 -20.41 -5.64
C MET A 1 10.14 -19.84 -4.28
N THR A 2 10.92 -18.91 -3.75
CA THR A 2 10.63 -18.26 -2.46
C THR A 2 9.40 -17.37 -2.66
N ASP A 3 8.40 -17.51 -1.80
CA ASP A 3 7.16 -16.74 -1.91
C ASP A 3 7.37 -15.34 -1.35
N THR A 4 7.71 -14.40 -2.24
CA THR A 4 7.88 -12.99 -1.93
C THR A 4 6.62 -12.18 -2.20
N SER A 5 5.47 -12.85 -2.32
CA SER A 5 4.19 -12.18 -2.54
C SER A 5 3.78 -11.29 -1.38
N TRP A 6 2.88 -10.37 -1.67
CA TRP A 6 2.19 -9.53 -0.71
C TRP A 6 0.72 -9.56 -1.07
N THR A 7 -0.14 -9.47 -0.07
CA THR A 7 -1.56 -9.23 -0.26
C THR A 7 -1.86 -7.81 0.17
N VAL A 8 -2.38 -7.00 -0.75
CA VAL A 8 -2.85 -5.64 -0.48
C VAL A 8 -4.36 -5.69 -0.25
N HIS A 9 -4.78 -5.45 0.98
CA HIS A 9 -6.18 -5.40 1.36
C HIS A 9 -6.68 -3.96 1.28
N THR A 10 -7.65 -3.73 0.42
CA THR A 10 -8.28 -2.44 0.11
C THR A 10 -9.72 -2.43 0.59
N ASP A 11 -10.30 -1.24 0.78
CA ASP A 11 -11.73 -1.12 1.15
C ASP A 11 -12.67 -1.55 0.03
N THR A 12 -12.36 -1.19 -1.22
CA THR A 12 -13.26 -1.35 -2.36
C THR A 12 -13.09 -2.64 -3.14
N SER A 13 -11.84 -3.06 -3.38
CA SER A 13 -11.52 -4.19 -4.26
C SER A 13 -11.24 -5.48 -3.48
N GLY A 14 -11.28 -5.43 -2.14
CA GLY A 14 -10.93 -6.56 -1.29
C GLY A 14 -9.43 -6.79 -1.27
N SER A 15 -9.00 -8.04 -1.46
CA SER A 15 -7.59 -8.45 -1.38
C SER A 15 -6.98 -8.62 -2.77
N ILE A 16 -5.82 -8.02 -3.00
CA ILE A 16 -5.06 -8.12 -4.25
C ILE A 16 -3.76 -8.87 -3.93
N ASP A 17 -3.61 -10.06 -4.50
CA ASP A 17 -2.38 -10.85 -4.35
C ASP A 17 -1.37 -10.43 -5.42
N VAL A 18 -0.25 -9.88 -4.97
CA VAL A 18 0.80 -9.34 -5.83
C VAL A 18 2.12 -10.05 -5.52
N PRO A 19 2.76 -10.70 -6.51
CA PRO A 19 4.13 -11.15 -6.37
C PRO A 19 5.04 -9.94 -6.12
N GLY A 20 5.75 -9.96 -5.00
CA GLY A 20 6.52 -8.83 -4.50
C GLY A 20 8.02 -8.91 -4.76
N ALA A 21 8.70 -7.92 -4.17
CA ALA A 21 9.76 -7.12 -4.80
C ALA A 21 10.94 -7.86 -5.43
N VAL A 22 11.21 -7.47 -6.69
CA VAL A 22 12.46 -7.72 -7.41
C VAL A 22 13.55 -6.81 -6.83
N GLY A 23 14.29 -7.32 -5.86
CA GLY A 23 15.41 -6.58 -5.25
C GLY A 23 15.92 -7.31 -4.01
N GLY A 24 17.23 -7.30 -3.78
CA GLY A 24 17.88 -8.13 -2.74
C GLY A 24 17.60 -7.75 -1.28
N SER A 25 16.63 -6.88 -0.99
CA SER A 25 16.34 -6.39 0.35
C SER A 25 14.86 -6.02 0.47
N TYR A 26 14.16 -6.65 1.41
CA TYR A 26 12.78 -6.32 1.78
C TYR A 26 12.72 -4.98 2.54
N PRO A 27 11.61 -4.23 2.44
CA PRO A 27 11.43 -3.01 3.22
C PRO A 27 11.41 -3.33 4.72
N SER A 28 12.02 -2.45 5.52
CA SER A 28 11.88 -2.46 6.97
C SER A 28 10.67 -1.62 7.34
N PHE A 29 9.83 -2.13 8.21
CA PHE A 29 8.63 -1.42 8.67
C PHE A 29 8.88 -0.81 10.04
N GLY A 30 8.37 0.40 10.23
CA GLY A 30 8.33 1.11 11.50
C GLY A 30 7.20 2.11 11.48
N VAL A 31 6.50 2.26 12.61
CA VAL A 31 5.39 3.23 12.71
C VAL A 31 5.89 4.64 12.41
N GLY A 32 5.27 5.30 11.44
CA GLY A 32 5.65 6.63 10.96
C GLY A 32 6.72 6.65 9.87
N ASP A 33 7.16 5.49 9.39
CA ASP A 33 8.09 5.39 8.25
C ASP A 33 7.33 5.46 6.92
N SER A 34 7.95 6.08 5.91
CA SER A 34 7.55 5.90 4.51
C SER A 34 8.38 4.78 3.88
N ILE A 35 7.70 3.81 3.29
CA ILE A 35 8.28 2.65 2.62
C ILE A 35 7.83 2.62 1.17
N SER A 36 8.62 1.98 0.29
CA SER A 36 8.22 1.72 -1.09
C SER A 36 8.19 0.21 -1.32
N ILE A 37 7.12 -0.28 -1.95
CA ILE A 37 6.97 -1.69 -2.32
C ILE A 37 6.80 -1.79 -3.83
N THR A 38 7.69 -2.55 -4.46
CA THR A 38 7.64 -2.81 -5.91
C THR A 38 6.97 -4.15 -6.20
N PHE A 39 6.00 -4.14 -7.10
CA PHE A 39 5.24 -5.30 -7.57
C PHE A 39 5.54 -5.61 -9.04
N LEU A 40 5.60 -6.89 -9.39
CA LEU A 40 5.68 -7.32 -10.78
C LEU A 40 4.29 -7.42 -11.40
N ALA A 41 3.96 -6.44 -12.23
CA ALA A 41 2.66 -6.35 -12.89
C ALA A 41 2.44 -7.41 -14.00
N ASP A 42 3.47 -8.13 -14.43
CA ASP A 42 3.33 -9.19 -15.44
C ASP A 42 2.93 -10.55 -14.88
N GLU A 43 2.98 -10.72 -13.56
CA GLU A 43 2.64 -11.97 -12.88
C GLU A 43 1.27 -11.93 -12.19
N ILE A 44 0.58 -10.77 -12.24
CA ILE A 44 -0.79 -10.60 -11.77
C ILE A 44 -1.80 -10.64 -12.91
N THR A 45 -3.07 -10.84 -12.58
CA THR A 45 -4.17 -10.79 -13.56
C THR A 45 -4.39 -9.37 -14.07
N ASP A 46 -4.96 -9.24 -15.28
CA ASP A 46 -5.30 -7.93 -15.85
C ASP A 46 -6.23 -7.11 -14.92
N ALA A 47 -7.12 -7.75 -14.17
CA ALA A 47 -8.02 -7.08 -13.24
C ALA A 47 -7.29 -6.50 -12.00
N GLU A 48 -6.36 -7.26 -11.44
CA GLU A 48 -5.51 -6.80 -10.32
C GLU A 48 -4.58 -5.67 -10.79
N PHE A 49 -4.04 -5.79 -12.00
CA PHE A 49 -3.25 -4.73 -12.61
C PHE A 49 -4.04 -3.44 -12.80
N GLU A 50 -5.26 -3.49 -13.34
CA GLU A 50 -6.10 -2.29 -13.49
C GLU A 50 -6.40 -1.64 -12.14
N THR A 51 -6.63 -2.43 -11.09
CA THR A 51 -6.87 -1.89 -9.73
C THR A 51 -5.64 -1.16 -9.19
N LEU A 52 -4.44 -1.74 -9.32
CA LEU A 52 -3.20 -1.08 -8.89
C LEU A 52 -2.84 0.11 -9.77
N HIS A 53 -3.12 0.01 -11.07
CA HIS A 53 -2.94 1.10 -12.02
C HIS A 53 -3.86 2.28 -11.70
N GLU A 54 -5.04 2.02 -11.15
CA GLU A 54 -5.93 3.05 -10.65
C GLU A 54 -5.36 3.76 -9.41
N PHE A 55 -4.74 3.03 -8.47
CA PHE A 55 -3.96 3.66 -7.39
C PHE A 55 -2.84 4.54 -7.97
N VAL A 56 -2.08 4.07 -8.98
CA VAL A 56 -1.09 4.90 -9.68
C VAL A 56 -1.70 6.18 -10.25
N ARG A 57 -2.91 6.06 -10.82
CA ARG A 57 -3.59 7.18 -11.46
C ARG A 57 -4.10 8.21 -10.45
N TYR A 58 -4.76 7.77 -9.38
CA TYR A 58 -5.50 8.67 -8.49
C TYR A 58 -4.87 8.89 -7.12
N ALA A 59 -3.92 8.06 -6.65
CA ALA A 59 -3.20 8.36 -5.41
C ALA A 59 -2.36 9.63 -5.56
N ASN A 60 -1.74 9.84 -6.73
CA ASN A 60 -0.97 11.05 -7.05
C ASN A 60 -1.86 12.29 -7.28
N ASP A 61 -3.11 12.10 -7.72
CA ASP A 61 -4.09 13.17 -7.94
C ASP A 61 -4.96 13.44 -6.69
N GLY A 62 -4.92 12.55 -5.71
CA GLY A 62 -5.55 12.68 -4.40
C GLY A 62 -4.76 13.62 -3.49
N THR A 63 -5.37 14.04 -2.40
CA THR A 63 -4.64 14.71 -1.32
C THR A 63 -4.56 13.77 -0.13
N SER A 64 -3.40 13.17 0.08
CA SER A 64 -3.04 12.48 1.32
C SER A 64 -2.06 13.33 2.10
N GLU A 65 -2.43 13.72 3.32
CA GLU A 65 -1.51 14.34 4.28
C GLU A 65 -1.22 13.32 5.37
N THR A 66 0.04 12.94 5.49
CA THR A 66 0.54 11.99 6.49
C THR A 66 1.56 12.68 7.37
N GLY A 67 1.78 12.15 8.57
CA GLY A 67 2.83 12.65 9.42
C GLY A 67 2.82 12.07 10.81
N ILE A 68 3.67 12.65 11.65
CA ILE A 68 3.78 12.30 13.07
C ILE A 68 3.41 13.54 13.87
N ASP A 69 2.48 13.39 14.80
CA ASP A 69 2.07 14.47 15.70
C ASP A 69 3.16 14.82 16.72
N ILE A 70 2.93 15.87 17.50
CA ILE A 70 3.88 16.32 18.55
C ILE A 70 4.13 15.29 19.67
N ARG A 71 3.35 14.21 19.73
CA ARG A 71 3.45 13.12 20.72
C ARG A 71 4.10 11.88 20.14
N GLY A 72 4.51 11.90 18.87
CA GLY A 72 5.09 10.73 18.20
C GLY A 72 4.05 9.76 17.64
N LYS A 73 2.76 10.15 17.60
CA LYS A 73 1.69 9.33 17.05
C LYS A 73 1.52 9.63 15.56
N PRO A 74 1.44 8.61 14.69
CA PRO A 74 1.17 8.84 13.27
C PRO A 74 -0.25 9.41 13.09
N TYR A 75 -0.45 10.14 12.01
CA TYR A 75 -1.77 10.56 11.56
C TYR A 75 -1.81 10.52 10.04
N TYR A 76 -3.02 10.44 9.50
CA TYR A 76 -3.26 10.67 8.09
C TYR A 76 -4.56 11.44 7.88
N HIS A 77 -4.65 12.13 6.77
CA HIS A 77 -5.86 12.72 6.22
C HIS A 77 -5.90 12.36 4.75
N GLU A 78 -7.04 11.90 4.26
CA GLU A 78 -7.21 11.54 2.86
C GLU A 78 -8.39 12.27 2.24
N SER A 79 -8.19 12.69 1.00
CA SER A 79 -9.23 13.18 0.11
C SER A 79 -9.04 12.48 -1.23
N THR A 80 -9.72 11.36 -1.39
CA THR A 80 -9.71 10.58 -2.63
C THR A 80 -10.35 11.37 -3.76
N HIS A 81 -9.82 11.21 -4.98
CA HIS A 81 -10.36 11.90 -6.13
C HIS A 81 -11.80 11.41 -6.40
N PRO A 82 -12.80 12.28 -6.69
CA PRO A 82 -14.20 11.86 -6.87
C PRO A 82 -14.47 10.90 -8.03
N GLN A 83 -13.49 10.72 -8.92
CA GLN A 83 -13.54 9.77 -10.04
C GLN A 83 -12.71 8.50 -9.79
N SER A 84 -12.15 8.35 -8.60
CA SER A 84 -11.49 7.13 -8.18
C SER A 84 -12.52 6.05 -7.89
N ASP A 85 -12.27 4.83 -8.31
CA ASP A 85 -13.03 3.64 -7.94
C ASP A 85 -12.59 3.09 -6.57
N PHE A 86 -11.56 3.67 -5.92
CA PHE A 86 -11.25 3.45 -4.50
C PHE A 86 -11.80 4.56 -3.60
N THR A 87 -12.35 4.16 -2.46
CA THR A 87 -12.92 5.04 -1.43
C THR A 87 -11.90 5.55 -0.43
N SER A 88 -10.76 4.85 -0.30
CA SER A 88 -9.71 5.16 0.66
C SER A 88 -8.32 4.70 0.17
N GLN A 89 -7.30 5.45 0.53
CA GLN A 89 -5.88 5.16 0.34
C GLN A 89 -5.30 4.32 1.49
N LEU A 90 -6.03 4.14 2.58
CA LEU A 90 -5.66 3.22 3.66
C LEU A 90 -5.76 1.78 3.16
N VAL A 91 -4.67 1.03 3.31
CA VAL A 91 -4.56 -0.38 2.93
C VAL A 91 -3.94 -1.17 4.07
N ARG A 92 -4.24 -2.47 4.12
CA ARG A 92 -3.49 -3.43 4.92
C ARG A 92 -2.56 -4.21 4.00
N LEU A 93 -1.28 -4.23 4.35
CA LEU A 93 -0.24 -5.00 3.69
C LEU A 93 0.01 -6.27 4.49
N GLU A 94 -0.18 -7.42 3.86
CA GLU A 94 0.04 -8.74 4.44
C GLU A 94 1.16 -9.44 3.64
N PRO A 95 2.29 -9.77 4.26
CA PRO A 95 3.39 -10.45 3.57
C PRO A 95 3.09 -11.93 3.33
N GLY A 96 3.59 -12.47 2.21
CA GLY A 96 3.44 -13.86 1.81
C GLY A 96 4.23 -14.86 2.66
N GLY A 97 4.03 -16.15 2.42
CA GLY A 97 4.47 -17.21 3.34
C GLY A 97 5.98 -17.44 3.43
N SER A 98 6.82 -16.81 2.59
CA SER A 98 8.29 -16.82 2.80
C SER A 98 8.83 -15.54 3.41
N LEU A 99 7.94 -14.63 3.82
CA LEU A 99 8.22 -13.38 4.51
C LEU A 99 7.71 -13.43 5.97
N GLU A 100 7.66 -14.61 6.58
CA GLU A 100 7.11 -14.84 7.93
C GLU A 100 7.78 -14.03 9.05
N GLU A 101 8.95 -13.43 8.79
CA GLU A 101 9.64 -12.52 9.73
C GLU A 101 9.14 -11.07 9.63
N ILE A 102 8.26 -10.77 8.68
CA ILE A 102 7.63 -9.46 8.50
C ILE A 102 6.18 -9.58 8.95
N ASP A 103 5.76 -8.68 9.83
CA ASP A 103 4.38 -8.62 10.30
C ASP A 103 3.46 -7.97 9.25
N SER A 104 2.14 -8.03 9.48
CA SER A 104 1.18 -7.29 8.67
C SER A 104 1.05 -5.85 9.16
N TRP A 105 0.88 -4.89 8.25
CA TRP A 105 0.89 -3.46 8.57
C TRP A 105 -0.28 -2.70 7.94
N TRP A 106 -0.78 -1.70 8.65
CA TRP A 106 -1.66 -0.67 8.11
C TRP A 106 -0.84 0.47 7.55
N CYS A 107 -1.11 0.81 6.29
CA CYS A 107 -0.40 1.86 5.59
C CYS A 107 -1.34 2.74 4.76
N VAL A 108 -0.95 3.99 4.53
CA VAL A 108 -1.63 4.88 3.60
C VAL A 108 -0.81 5.01 2.34
N ILE A 109 -1.41 4.77 1.18
CA ILE A 109 -0.74 4.96 -0.11
C ILE A 109 -0.61 6.47 -0.36
N GLU A 110 0.61 6.97 -0.28
CA GLU A 110 0.96 8.39 -0.48
C GLU A 110 1.20 8.71 -1.96
N GLY A 111 1.62 7.71 -2.71
CA GLY A 111 2.02 7.85 -4.09
C GLY A 111 2.19 6.49 -4.74
N ALA A 112 2.25 6.50 -6.07
CA ALA A 112 2.45 5.27 -6.81
C ALA A 112 3.06 5.57 -8.18
N THR A 113 4.00 4.74 -8.61
CA THR A 113 4.73 4.89 -9.87
C THR A 113 4.62 3.64 -10.72
N LEU A 114 4.20 3.79 -11.98
CA LEU A 114 4.24 2.72 -12.98
C LEU A 114 5.51 2.84 -13.83
N THR A 115 6.38 1.82 -13.77
CA THR A 115 7.58 1.72 -14.60
C THR A 115 7.38 0.65 -15.68
N THR A 116 7.60 1.03 -16.94
CA THR A 116 7.61 0.09 -18.08
C THR A 116 8.97 0.10 -18.76
N ASN A 117 9.76 -0.97 -18.63
CA ASN A 117 10.98 -1.13 -19.41
C ASN A 117 10.62 -1.52 -20.87
N THR A 118 11.38 -1.01 -21.84
CA THR A 118 11.02 -1.12 -23.27
C THR A 118 11.08 -2.58 -23.77
N VAL A 119 10.10 -2.94 -24.62
CA VAL A 119 9.82 -4.26 -25.23
C VAL A 119 9.14 -5.27 -24.30
N GLY A 120 7.93 -4.93 -23.83
CA GLY A 120 6.84 -5.90 -23.59
C GLY A 120 7.02 -6.91 -22.46
N VAL A 121 8.03 -6.76 -21.61
CA VAL A 121 8.26 -7.61 -20.45
C VAL A 121 8.91 -6.78 -19.33
N ASN A 122 8.43 -6.97 -18.11
CA ASN A 122 8.74 -6.30 -16.85
C ASN A 122 8.02 -4.96 -16.62
N ARG A 123 6.67 -4.97 -16.61
CA ARG A 123 5.89 -3.90 -15.97
C ARG A 123 6.08 -3.97 -14.45
N GLN A 124 6.33 -2.82 -13.84
CA GLN A 124 6.50 -2.70 -12.39
C GLN A 124 5.62 -1.59 -11.84
N ILE A 125 4.93 -1.86 -10.73
CA ILE A 125 4.20 -0.86 -9.97
C ILE A 125 4.90 -0.69 -8.64
N GLU A 126 5.33 0.52 -8.33
CA GLU A 126 5.85 0.88 -7.02
C GLU A 126 4.78 1.65 -6.27
N LEU A 127 4.44 1.22 -5.06
CA LEU A 127 3.56 1.95 -4.15
C LEU A 127 4.40 2.56 -3.03
N ASP A 128 4.25 3.87 -2.83
CA ASP A 128 4.81 4.61 -1.71
C ASP A 128 3.77 4.66 -0.58
N CYS A 129 4.14 4.15 0.59
CA CYS A 129 3.24 3.87 1.68
C CYS A 129 3.77 4.48 2.98
N PHE A 130 2.92 5.21 3.69
CA PHE A 130 3.18 5.66 5.06
C PHE A 130 2.66 4.64 6.07
N VAL A 131 3.51 4.13 6.95
CA VAL A 131 3.16 3.11 7.93
C VAL A 131 2.47 3.74 9.15
N LEU A 132 1.23 3.31 9.41
CA LEU A 132 0.44 3.79 10.56
C LEU A 132 0.58 2.91 11.79
N ALA A 133 0.40 1.60 11.63
CA ALA A 133 0.35 0.69 12.76
C ALA A 133 0.57 -0.75 12.32
N GLU A 134 0.99 -1.58 13.26
CA GLU A 134 0.98 -3.03 13.08
C GLU A 134 -0.47 -3.55 13.09
N TYR A 135 -0.75 -4.56 12.29
CA TYR A 135 -2.09 -5.15 12.19
C TYR A 135 -2.54 -5.79 13.51
N ASP A 136 -1.62 -6.43 14.24
CA ASP A 136 -1.93 -7.13 15.49
C ASP A 136 -2.44 -6.20 16.60
N ASP A 137 -2.00 -4.93 16.58
CA ASP A 137 -2.50 -3.89 17.48
C ASP A 137 -3.88 -3.36 17.06
N TYR A 138 -4.19 -3.40 15.75
CA TYR A 138 -5.41 -2.83 15.16
C TYR A 138 -6.04 -3.75 14.11
N SER A 139 -6.57 -4.91 14.53
CA SER A 139 -7.12 -5.89 13.59
C SER A 139 -8.34 -5.44 12.76
N ASP A 140 -9.02 -4.36 13.15
CA ASP A 140 -10.17 -3.78 12.46
C ASP A 140 -9.81 -2.41 11.88
N ARG A 141 -10.03 -2.28 10.57
CA ARG A 141 -9.87 -1.04 9.80
C ARG A 141 -10.54 0.16 10.46
N LYS A 142 -11.75 -0.01 11.02
CA LYS A 142 -12.50 1.08 11.65
C LYS A 142 -11.79 1.66 12.87
N TYR A 143 -11.00 0.84 13.58
CA TYR A 143 -10.21 1.34 14.69
C TYR A 143 -9.01 2.15 14.20
N VAL A 144 -8.40 1.75 13.09
CA VAL A 144 -7.31 2.51 12.46
C VAL A 144 -7.82 3.88 11.99
N GLU A 145 -8.95 3.90 11.27
CA GLU A 145 -9.60 5.14 10.82
C GLU A 145 -9.93 6.03 12.01
N SER A 146 -10.62 5.50 13.03
CA SER A 146 -10.99 6.29 14.21
C SER A 146 -9.79 6.80 15.02
N GLU A 147 -8.66 6.10 15.02
CA GLU A 147 -7.51 6.44 15.84
C GLU A 147 -6.56 7.41 15.12
N PHE A 148 -6.37 7.26 13.80
CA PHE A 148 -5.33 7.95 13.05
C PHE A 148 -5.84 8.93 11.99
N GLU A 149 -7.11 8.86 11.58
CA GLU A 149 -7.67 9.79 10.60
C GLU A 149 -7.91 11.17 11.23
N ALA A 150 -7.24 12.19 10.70
CA ALA A 150 -7.45 13.57 11.06
C ALA A 150 -8.61 14.15 10.22
N GLY A 151 -9.77 14.35 10.86
CA GLY A 151 -10.85 15.13 10.27
C GLY A 151 -10.51 16.62 10.29
N LEU A 152 -10.12 17.20 9.15
CA LEU A 152 -9.93 18.64 8.98
C LEU A 152 -11.27 19.39 8.87
#